data_AF-A0A369CK87-F1
#
_entry.id   AF-A0A369CK87-F1
#
_cell.length_a   1.000
_cell.length_b   1.000
_cell.length_c   1.000
_cell.angle_alpha   90.00
_cell.angle_beta   90.00
_cell.angle_gamma   90.00
#
_symmetry.space_group_name_H-M   'P 1'
#
loop_
_entity.id
_entity.type
_entity.pdbx_description
1 polymer ?
#
loop_
_entity_poly.entity_id
_entity_poly.type
_entity_poly.pdbx_seq_one_letter_code
_entity_poly.pdbx_strand_id
1 'polypeptide(L)'
;MHTISQVLGDDHQRCDSLFAEAETAVAQGDWLTGESAFNAFHDALEHHFRMEEEVMFPEYEARTGQTMGPTRVMRMEHGQMRQLKEDMATAITARDRDRYLGLSETLLIVMQQHNAKEEQMLYPMADRALQDSMEQVLSQMDAV
;
A
#
# COMPACT_ATOMS: atom_id res chain seq x y z
N MET A 1 -9.69 14.61 15.65
CA MET A 1 -9.49 13.15 15.77
C MET A 1 -9.28 12.64 14.37
N HIS A 2 -8.15 11.97 14.14
CA HIS A 2 -7.90 11.28 12.87
C HIS A 2 -8.67 9.96 12.84
N THR A 3 -9.07 9.50 11.67
CA THR A 3 -9.68 8.18 11.46
C THR A 3 -8.77 7.28 10.64
N ILE A 4 -9.04 5.98 10.59
CA ILE A 4 -8.29 5.03 9.76
C ILE A 4 -8.38 5.44 8.30
N SER A 5 -9.59 5.81 7.83
CA SER A 5 -9.79 6.29 6.45
C SER A 5 -8.92 7.51 6.10
N GLN A 6 -8.72 8.42 7.06
CA GLN A 6 -7.87 9.59 6.83
C GLN A 6 -6.39 9.22 6.80
N VAL A 7 -5.92 8.48 7.80
CA VAL A 7 -4.49 8.14 7.93
C VAL A 7 -4.02 7.26 6.77
N LEU A 8 -4.75 6.18 6.47
CA LEU A 8 -4.37 5.26 5.40
C LEU A 8 -4.65 5.84 4.00
N GLY A 9 -5.69 6.67 3.84
CA GLY A 9 -5.92 7.39 2.60
C GLY A 9 -4.82 8.43 2.29
N ASP A 10 -4.32 9.13 3.30
CA ASP A 10 -3.17 10.04 3.14
C ASP A 10 -1.89 9.24 2.82
N ASP A 11 -1.71 8.05 3.41
CA ASP A 11 -0.56 7.20 3.10
C ASP A 11 -0.64 6.55 1.70
N HIS A 12 -1.84 6.23 1.19
CA HIS A 12 -2.03 5.89 -0.23
C HIS A 12 -1.55 7.01 -1.15
N GLN A 13 -1.96 8.26 -0.89
CA GLN A 13 -1.51 9.41 -1.70
C GLN A 13 0.01 9.58 -1.67
N ARG A 14 0.63 9.30 -0.51
CA ARG A 14 2.10 9.30 -0.37
C ARG A 14 2.74 8.21 -1.23
N CYS A 15 2.22 6.98 -1.17
CA CYS A 15 2.70 5.87 -2.00
C CYS A 15 2.55 6.18 -3.50
N ASP A 16 1.39 6.67 -3.93
CA ASP A 16 1.11 7.03 -5.32
C ASP A 16 2.07 8.12 -5.83
N SER A 17 2.40 9.11 -5.00
CA SER A 17 3.32 10.19 -5.36
C SER A 17 4.74 9.67 -5.59
N LEU A 18 5.24 8.81 -4.70
CA LEU A 18 6.57 8.19 -4.83
C LEU A 18 6.64 7.25 -6.03
N PHE A 19 5.56 6.50 -6.26
CA PHE A 19 5.43 5.63 -7.42
C PHE A 19 5.49 6.40 -8.74
N ALA A 20 4.73 7.49 -8.85
CA ALA A 20 4.71 8.35 -10.04
C ALA A 20 6.06 9.03 -10.29
N GLU A 21 6.79 9.43 -9.24
CA GLU A 21 8.14 9.96 -9.35
C GLU A 21 9.10 8.92 -9.94
N ALA A 22 9.06 7.69 -9.44
CA ALA A 22 9.90 6.60 -9.93
C ALA A 22 9.61 6.25 -11.40
N GLU A 23 8.34 6.11 -11.76
CA GLU A 23 7.90 5.86 -13.13
C GLU A 23 8.36 6.97 -14.08
N THR A 24 8.16 8.23 -13.70
CA THR A 24 8.55 9.39 -14.50
C THR A 24 10.06 9.44 -14.72
N ALA A 25 10.85 9.23 -13.67
CA ALA A 25 12.31 9.25 -13.76
C ALA A 25 12.85 8.12 -14.64
N VAL A 26 12.34 6.89 -14.48
CA VAL A 26 12.73 5.75 -15.32
C VAL A 26 12.32 5.97 -16.78
N ALA A 27 11.13 6.52 -17.05
CA ALA A 27 10.70 6.85 -18.40
C ALA A 27 11.63 7.86 -19.09
N GLN A 28 12.18 8.81 -18.33
CA GLN A 28 13.16 9.80 -18.80
C GLN A 28 14.59 9.26 -18.89
N GLY A 29 14.85 8.04 -18.40
CA GLY A 29 16.17 7.44 -18.33
C GLY A 29 17.04 7.98 -17.19
N ASP A 30 16.45 8.69 -16.23
CA ASP A 30 17.12 9.11 -15.00
C ASP A 30 17.08 7.98 -13.97
N TRP A 31 18.02 7.05 -14.14
CA TRP A 31 18.11 5.85 -13.30
C TRP A 31 18.43 6.15 -11.83
N LEU A 32 19.17 7.23 -11.55
CA LEU A 32 19.54 7.56 -10.17
C LEU A 32 18.32 8.01 -9.38
N THR A 33 17.55 8.95 -9.95
CA THR A 33 16.30 9.41 -9.36
C THR A 33 15.27 8.27 -9.33
N GLY A 34 15.16 7.51 -10.43
CA GLY A 34 14.25 6.37 -10.51
C GLY A 34 14.50 5.32 -9.42
N GLU A 35 15.76 4.93 -9.21
CA GLU A 35 16.12 3.95 -8.17
C GLU A 35 15.84 4.48 -6.77
N SER A 36 16.20 5.75 -6.49
CA SER A 36 15.92 6.38 -5.20
C SER A 36 14.42 6.47 -4.91
N ALA A 37 13.61 6.91 -5.88
CA ALA A 37 12.17 7.05 -5.74
C ALA A 37 11.48 5.69 -5.64
N PHE A 38 11.93 4.69 -6.41
CA PHE A 38 11.42 3.32 -6.33
C PHE A 38 11.67 2.71 -4.95
N ASN A 39 12.87 2.87 -4.38
CA ASN A 39 13.18 2.36 -3.04
C ASN A 39 12.30 3.04 -1.98
N ALA A 40 12.10 4.36 -2.09
CA ALA A 40 11.21 5.08 -1.20
C ALA A 40 9.74 4.60 -1.31
N PHE A 41 9.24 4.38 -2.53
CA PHE A 41 7.93 3.79 -2.78
C PHE A 41 7.84 2.36 -2.21
N HIS A 42 8.85 1.53 -2.47
CA HIS A 42 8.90 0.15 -2.01
C HIS A 42 8.75 0.06 -0.49
N ASP A 43 9.53 0.86 0.23
CA ASP A 43 9.54 0.90 1.70
C ASP A 43 8.25 1.53 2.24
N ALA A 44 7.74 2.57 1.57
CA ALA A 44 6.46 3.19 1.92
C ALA A 44 5.30 2.19 1.83
N LEU A 45 5.20 1.48 0.72
CA LEU A 45 4.12 0.51 0.50
C LEU A 45 4.26 -0.72 1.42
N GLU A 46 5.49 -1.15 1.74
CA GLU A 46 5.65 -2.22 2.73
C GLU A 46 5.24 -1.78 4.13
N HIS A 47 5.61 -0.57 4.54
CA HIS A 47 5.17 -0.01 5.82
C HIS A 47 3.65 0.14 5.87
N HIS A 48 3.03 0.58 4.77
CA HIS A 48 1.57 0.60 4.60
C HIS A 48 0.94 -0.76 4.92
N PHE A 49 1.40 -1.82 4.23
CA PHE A 49 0.89 -3.17 4.46
C PHE A 49 1.10 -3.62 5.90
N ARG A 50 2.18 -3.23 6.57
CA ARG A 50 2.41 -3.58 7.98
C ARG A 50 1.41 -2.92 8.91
N MET A 51 1.10 -1.63 8.72
CA MET A 51 0.06 -0.95 9.51
C MET A 51 -1.27 -1.70 9.42
N GLU A 52 -1.60 -2.22 8.24
CA GLU A 52 -2.82 -2.97 8.03
C GLU A 52 -2.76 -4.41 8.53
N GLU A 53 -1.76 -5.18 8.11
CA GLU A 53 -1.66 -6.62 8.37
C GLU A 53 -1.30 -6.94 9.82
N GLU A 54 -0.51 -6.09 10.48
CA GLU A 54 -0.04 -6.30 11.85
C GLU A 54 -0.96 -5.64 12.89
N VAL A 55 -1.73 -4.61 12.52
CA VAL A 55 -2.54 -3.84 13.47
C VAL A 55 -4.00 -3.73 13.04
N MET A 56 -4.30 -3.02 11.96
CA MET A 56 -5.70 -2.66 11.64
C MET A 56 -6.57 -3.88 11.33
N PHE A 57 -6.10 -4.82 10.50
CA PHE A 57 -6.84 -6.04 10.16
C PHE A 57 -7.05 -6.94 11.39
N PRO A 58 -6.02 -7.27 12.22
CA PRO A 58 -6.24 -8.03 13.45
C PRO A 58 -7.27 -7.40 14.40
N GLU A 59 -7.20 -6.08 14.63
CA GLU A 59 -8.12 -5.38 15.51
C GLU A 59 -9.56 -5.39 14.94
N TYR A 60 -9.70 -5.14 13.65
CA TYR A 60 -10.98 -5.22 12.94
C TYR A 60 -11.58 -6.64 13.02
N GLU A 61 -10.78 -7.66 12.77
CA GLU A 61 -11.20 -9.06 12.82
C GLU A 61 -11.60 -9.49 14.23
N ALA A 62 -10.83 -9.10 15.26
CA ALA A 62 -11.15 -9.37 16.66
C ALA A 62 -12.47 -8.72 17.09
N ARG A 63 -12.73 -7.49 16.61
CA ARG A 63 -13.94 -6.73 16.92
C ARG A 63 -15.19 -7.27 16.24
N THR A 64 -15.07 -7.71 14.99
CA THR A 64 -16.21 -8.09 14.15
C THR A 64 -16.45 -9.59 14.03
N GLY A 65 -15.44 -10.41 14.35
CA GLY A 65 -15.42 -11.85 14.11
C GLY A 65 -15.30 -12.24 12.63
N GLN A 66 -15.09 -11.28 11.71
CA GLN A 66 -15.06 -11.53 10.26
C GLN A 66 -13.65 -11.83 9.76
N THR A 67 -13.21 -13.09 9.81
CA THR A 67 -11.85 -13.50 9.40
C THR A 67 -11.75 -13.96 7.94
N MET A 68 -12.87 -14.21 7.27
CA MET A 68 -12.93 -14.76 5.90
C MET A 68 -13.51 -13.78 4.88
N GLY A 69 -13.36 -12.47 5.14
CA GLY A 69 -13.97 -11.39 4.35
C GLY A 69 -12.94 -10.43 3.72
N PRO A 70 -13.15 -9.11 3.82
CA PRO A 70 -12.37 -8.11 3.08
C PRO A 70 -10.87 -8.18 3.39
N THR A 71 -10.49 -8.35 4.66
CA THR A 71 -9.09 -8.42 5.10
C THR A 71 -8.32 -9.61 4.52
N ARG A 72 -8.99 -10.73 4.20
CA ARG A 72 -8.35 -11.86 3.52
C ARG A 72 -8.07 -11.54 2.05
N VAL A 73 -8.97 -10.81 1.39
CA VAL A 73 -8.77 -10.38 0.01
C VAL A 73 -7.62 -9.38 -0.08
N MET A 74 -7.54 -8.42 0.85
CA MET A 74 -6.46 -7.43 0.89
C MET A 74 -5.09 -8.10 1.03
N ARG A 75 -4.92 -9.03 1.98
CA ARG A 75 -3.66 -9.80 2.13
C ARG A 75 -3.26 -10.58 0.87
N MET A 76 -4.21 -11.14 0.13
CA MET A 76 -3.90 -11.83 -1.13
C MET A 76 -3.36 -10.85 -2.18
N GLU A 77 -3.92 -9.65 -2.25
CA GLU A 77 -3.49 -8.61 -3.18
C GLU A 77 -2.18 -7.96 -2.76
N HIS A 78 -1.94 -7.74 -1.47
CA HIS A 78 -0.62 -7.34 -0.98
C HIS A 78 0.45 -8.33 -1.41
N GLY A 79 0.16 -9.64 -1.33
CA GLY A 79 1.05 -10.69 -1.84
C GLY A 79 1.34 -10.55 -3.34
N GLN A 80 0.32 -10.24 -4.15
CA GLN A 80 0.50 -9.97 -5.58
C GLN A 80 1.34 -8.71 -5.82
N MET A 81 1.07 -7.62 -5.09
CA MET A 81 1.83 -6.38 -5.21
C MET A 81 3.29 -6.55 -4.78
N ARG A 82 3.56 -7.30 -3.70
CA ARG A 82 4.92 -7.65 -3.27
C ARG A 82 5.68 -8.39 -4.38
N GLN A 83 5.05 -9.35 -5.05
CA GLN A 83 5.67 -10.03 -6.18
C GLN A 83 5.99 -9.08 -7.34
N LEU A 84 5.07 -8.17 -7.68
CA LEU A 84 5.30 -7.15 -8.72
C LEU A 84 6.44 -6.20 -8.31
N LYS A 85 6.50 -5.77 -7.05
CA LYS A 85 7.60 -4.95 -6.51
C LYS A 85 8.95 -5.64 -6.70
N GLU A 86 9.07 -6.92 -6.40
CA GLU A 86 10.33 -7.68 -6.60
C GLU A 86 10.74 -7.78 -8.08
N ASP A 87 9.77 -7.97 -8.98
CA ASP A 87 10.02 -7.97 -10.42
C ASP A 87 10.48 -6.58 -10.91
N MET A 88 9.91 -5.51 -10.36
CA MET A 88 10.32 -4.13 -10.64
C MET A 88 11.71 -3.82 -10.09
N ALA A 89 12.04 -4.30 -8.88
CA ALA A 89 13.37 -4.17 -8.27
C ALA A 89 14.46 -4.83 -9.14
N THR A 90 14.13 -5.98 -9.74
CA THR A 90 15.01 -6.65 -10.71
C THR A 90 15.17 -5.80 -11.98
N ALA A 91 14.08 -5.26 -12.52
CA ALA A 91 14.10 -4.47 -13.75
C ALA A 91 14.88 -3.15 -13.58
N ILE A 92 14.71 -2.46 -12.45
CA ILE A 92 15.39 -1.19 -12.19
C ILE A 92 16.90 -1.40 -11.97
N THR A 93 17.30 -2.46 -11.27
CA THR A 93 18.71 -2.85 -11.10
C THR A 93 19.35 -3.17 -12.46
N ALA A 94 18.63 -3.86 -13.34
CA ALA A 94 19.07 -4.18 -14.69
C ALA A 94 19.03 -2.98 -15.66
N ARG A 95 18.44 -1.84 -15.24
CA ARG A 95 18.13 -0.69 -16.10
C ARG A 95 17.32 -1.09 -17.34
N ASP A 96 16.43 -2.07 -17.18
CA ASP A 96 15.52 -2.54 -18.22
C ASP A 96 14.25 -1.67 -18.20
N ARG A 97 14.30 -0.58 -18.97
CA ARG A 97 13.24 0.45 -18.99
C ARG A 97 11.90 -0.13 -19.41
N ASP A 98 11.87 -0.87 -20.52
CA ASP A 98 10.62 -1.32 -21.10
C ASP A 98 9.95 -2.36 -20.19
N ARG A 99 10.74 -3.23 -19.53
CA ARG A 99 10.23 -4.14 -18.50
C ARG A 99 9.73 -3.38 -17.28
N TYR A 100 10.49 -2.40 -16.77
CA TYR A 100 10.10 -1.63 -15.60
C TYR A 100 8.76 -0.92 -15.83
N LEU A 101 8.60 -0.23 -16.97
CA LEU A 101 7.37 0.49 -17.30
C LEU A 101 6.17 -0.44 -17.54
N GLY A 102 6.37 -1.61 -18.16
CA GLY A 102 5.29 -2.59 -18.28
C GLY A 102 4.82 -3.15 -16.93
N LEU A 103 5.75 -3.34 -15.99
CA LEU A 103 5.42 -3.76 -14.63
C LEU A 103 4.77 -2.62 -13.82
N SER A 104 5.20 -1.37 -14.01
CA SER A 104 4.60 -0.21 -13.34
C SER A 104 3.14 -0.03 -13.76
N GLU A 105 2.82 -0.13 -15.05
CA GLU A 105 1.44 -0.08 -15.54
C GLU A 105 0.57 -1.17 -14.89
N THR A 106 1.11 -2.39 -14.75
CA THR A 106 0.41 -3.50 -14.11
C THR A 106 0.17 -3.23 -12.62
N LEU A 107 1.21 -2.77 -11.91
CA LEU A 107 1.12 -2.46 -10.49
C LEU A 107 0.14 -1.32 -10.22
N LEU A 108 0.14 -0.27 -11.05
CA LEU A 108 -0.79 0.85 -10.96
C LEU A 108 -2.25 0.40 -10.99
N ILE A 109 -2.61 -0.49 -11.92
CA ILE A 109 -3.98 -1.01 -12.04
C ILE A 109 -4.35 -1.81 -10.78
N VAL A 110 -3.43 -2.63 -10.28
CA VAL A 110 -3.66 -3.46 -9.08
C VAL A 110 -3.83 -2.57 -7.84
N MET A 111 -2.97 -1.56 -7.65
CA MET A 111 -3.08 -0.58 -6.55
C MET A 111 -4.41 0.19 -6.63
N GLN A 112 -4.78 0.73 -7.79
CA GLN A 112 -6.05 1.47 -7.93
C GLN A 112 -7.27 0.63 -7.56
N GLN A 113 -7.31 -0.63 -7.99
CA GLN A 113 -8.41 -1.54 -7.66
C GLN A 113 -8.43 -1.92 -6.19
N HIS A 114 -7.24 -2.11 -5.61
CA HIS A 114 -7.05 -2.42 -4.21
C HIS A 114 -7.49 -1.25 -3.31
N ASN A 115 -6.88 -0.08 -3.47
CA ASN A 115 -7.15 1.14 -2.70
C ASN A 115 -8.64 1.50 -2.75
N ALA A 116 -9.28 1.35 -3.93
CA ALA A 116 -10.72 1.62 -4.06
C ALA A 116 -11.59 0.72 -3.17
N LYS A 117 -11.22 -0.55 -2.97
CA LYS A 117 -11.98 -1.44 -2.07
C LYS A 117 -11.74 -1.07 -0.62
N GLU A 118 -10.55 -0.63 -0.28
CA GLU A 118 -10.24 -0.24 1.09
C GLU A 118 -10.94 1.06 1.46
N GLU A 119 -10.72 2.11 0.68
CA GLU A 119 -11.26 3.44 0.93
C GLU A 119 -12.79 3.50 0.87
N GLN A 120 -13.40 2.74 -0.05
CA GLN A 120 -14.86 2.77 -0.21
C GLN A 120 -15.60 1.79 0.69
N MET A 121 -14.94 0.73 1.16
CA MET A 121 -15.59 -0.33 1.94
C MET A 121 -14.88 -0.61 3.26
N LEU A 122 -13.62 -1.05 3.23
CA LEU A 122 -12.95 -1.54 4.43
C LEU A 122 -12.69 -0.45 5.48
N TYR A 123 -12.12 0.69 5.11
CA TYR A 123 -11.80 1.76 6.05
C TYR A 123 -13.07 2.37 6.69
N PRO A 124 -14.17 2.65 5.95
CA PRO A 124 -15.42 3.06 6.59
C PRO A 124 -16.01 2.01 7.55
N MET A 125 -15.79 0.72 7.28
CA MET A 125 -16.20 -0.36 8.17
C MET A 125 -15.31 -0.42 9.42
N ALA A 126 -14.00 -0.26 9.26
CA ALA A 126 -13.03 -0.22 10.35
C ALA A 126 -13.26 1.00 11.26
N ASP A 127 -13.48 2.18 10.69
CA ASP A 127 -13.80 3.40 11.42
C ASP A 127 -15.01 3.22 12.33
N ARG A 128 -16.07 2.55 11.85
CA ARG A 128 -17.27 2.26 12.66
C ARG A 128 -17.02 1.19 13.71
N ALA A 129 -16.31 0.12 13.36
CA ALA A 129 -16.07 -1.00 14.27
C ALA A 129 -15.13 -0.63 15.42
N LEU A 130 -14.10 0.15 15.13
CA LEU A 130 -12.99 0.49 16.03
C LEU A 130 -13.10 1.90 16.64
N GLN A 131 -14.26 2.56 16.51
CA GLN A 131 -14.46 3.93 16.99
C GLN A 131 -14.08 4.15 18.46
N ASP A 132 -14.31 3.16 19.33
CA ASP A 132 -14.02 3.24 20.77
C ASP A 132 -12.54 3.02 21.12
N SER A 133 -11.75 2.46 20.19
CA SER A 133 -10.32 2.16 20.34
C SER A 133 -9.44 2.90 19.32
N MET A 134 -10.00 3.89 18.61
CA MET A 134 -9.36 4.57 17.49
C MET A 134 -7.98 5.11 17.82
N GLU A 135 -7.84 5.85 18.93
CA GLU A 135 -6.56 6.44 19.33
C GLU A 135 -5.49 5.38 19.61
N GLN A 136 -5.86 4.27 20.23
CA GLN A 136 -4.96 3.14 20.48
C GLN A 136 -4.52 2.49 19.17
N VAL A 137 -5.46 2.21 18.27
CA VAL A 137 -5.19 1.55 16.99
C VAL A 137 -4.26 2.41 16.13
N LEU A 138 -4.54 3.70 16.01
CA LEU A 138 -3.67 4.62 15.26
C LEU A 138 -2.27 4.71 15.88
N SER A 139 -2.17 4.78 17.21
CA SER A 139 -0.85 4.77 17.87
C SER A 139 -0.07 3.47 17.67
N GLN A 140 -0.76 2.33 17.51
CA GLN A 140 -0.11 1.04 17.22
C GLN A 140 0.33 0.98 15.76
N MET A 141 -0.48 1.48 14.83
CA MET A 141 -0.11 1.61 13.42
C MET A 141 1.14 2.47 13.24
N ASP A 142 1.21 3.64 13.90
CA ASP A 142 2.38 4.53 13.84
C ASP A 142 3.67 3.89 14.38
N ALA A 143 3.56 2.81 15.17
CA ALA A 143 4.68 2.17 15.86
C ALA A 143 5.25 0.94 15.13
N VAL A 144 4.69 0.55 13.97
CA VAL A 144 5.15 -0.62 13.20
C VAL A 144 6.47 -0.38 12.49
#